data_AF-A0A1B6I240-F1
#
_entry.id   AF-A0A1B6I240-F1
#
_cell.length_a   1.000
_cell.length_b   1.000
_cell.length_c   1.000
_cell.angle_alpha   90.00
_cell.angle_beta   90.00
_cell.angle_gamma   90.00
#
_symmetry.space_group_name_H-M   'P 1'
#
loop_
_entity.id
_entity.type
_entity.pdbx_description
1 polymer ?
#
loop_
_entity_poly.entity_id
_entity_poly.type
_entity_poly.pdbx_seq_one_letter_code
_entity_poly.pdbx_strand_id
1 'polypeptide(L)'
;WKSHGELIKVNAFYGQRDNSINIPAGILQQPFITTHVPQYVNYARIGFIICHEITHGIDDQGIQLDFQGNFNDLWDKQSNENFMKKNQCIINQHYSFGLNGNLTQGENLANLNGLKLAYLCI
;
A
#
# COMPACT_ATOMS: atom_id res chain seq x y z
N TRP A 1 -2.54 -30.47 9.53
CA TRP A 1 -3.66 -29.69 8.98
C TRP A 1 -3.09 -28.51 8.20
N LYS A 2 -3.36 -28.39 6.89
CA LYS A 2 -3.09 -27.15 6.17
C LYS A 2 -4.29 -26.23 6.41
N SER A 3 -4.06 -25.13 7.13
CA SER A 3 -5.07 -24.10 7.34
C SER A 3 -5.32 -23.35 6.03
N HIS A 4 -6.58 -23.25 5.62
CA HIS A 4 -7.00 -22.41 4.49
C HIS A 4 -7.59 -21.08 4.98
N GLY A 5 -7.41 -20.73 6.27
CA GLY A 5 -8.01 -19.55 6.88
C GLY A 5 -7.57 -18.23 6.23
N GLU A 6 -6.37 -18.19 5.65
CA GLU A 6 -5.86 -17.00 4.96
C GLU A 6 -6.68 -16.65 3.70
N LEU A 7 -7.27 -17.63 3.01
CA LEU A 7 -8.04 -17.39 1.78
C LEU A 7 -9.36 -16.67 2.02
N ILE A 8 -9.97 -16.87 3.19
CA ILE A 8 -11.28 -16.30 3.55
C ILE A 8 -11.16 -14.98 4.32
N LYS A 9 -9.93 -14.52 4.59
CA LYS A 9 -9.68 -13.28 5.31
C LYS A 9 -10.18 -12.09 4.49
N VAL A 10 -10.93 -11.21 5.12
CA VAL A 10 -11.35 -9.93 4.52
C VAL A 10 -10.25 -8.91 4.80
N ASN A 11 -9.14 -9.02 4.07
CA ASN A 11 -8.01 -8.11 4.15
C ASN A 11 -7.17 -8.19 2.85
N ALA A 12 -6.17 -7.33 2.72
CA ALA A 12 -5.09 -7.40 1.74
C ALA A 12 -3.76 -7.16 2.47
N PHE A 13 -2.64 -7.58 1.89
CA PHE A 13 -1.32 -7.35 2.48
C PHE A 13 -0.19 -7.49 1.46
N TYR A 14 0.83 -6.65 1.62
CA TYR A 14 2.12 -6.76 0.95
C TYR A 14 3.10 -7.61 1.76
N GLY A 15 3.62 -8.67 1.15
CA GLY A 15 4.65 -9.54 1.72
C GLY A 15 6.03 -9.03 1.33
N GLN A 16 6.67 -8.25 2.21
CA GLN A 16 8.00 -7.66 1.99
C GLN A 16 9.08 -8.67 1.60
N ARG A 17 9.14 -9.83 2.27
CA ARG A 17 10.17 -10.87 2.01
C ARG A 17 10.00 -11.55 0.67
N ASP A 18 8.75 -11.73 0.25
CA ASP A 18 8.42 -12.45 -0.99
C ASP A 18 8.18 -11.47 -2.15
N ASN A 19 8.28 -10.16 -1.89
CA ASN A 19 7.93 -9.09 -2.83
C ASN A 19 6.60 -9.37 -3.55
N SER A 20 5.55 -9.63 -2.75
CA SER A 20 4.27 -10.13 -3.25
C SER A 20 3.08 -9.36 -2.70
N ILE A 21 2.03 -9.22 -3.52
CA ILE A 21 0.74 -8.67 -3.10
C ILE A 21 -0.23 -9.82 -2.94
N ASN A 22 -0.86 -9.89 -1.77
CA ASN A 22 -1.78 -10.96 -1.43
C ASN A 22 -3.19 -10.38 -1.32
N ILE A 23 -4.07 -10.81 -2.22
CA ILE A 23 -5.50 -10.45 -2.24
C ILE A 23 -6.32 -11.73 -2.04
N PRO A 24 -6.61 -12.13 -0.78
CA PRO A 24 -7.48 -13.25 -0.47
C PRO A 24 -8.85 -13.19 -1.15
N ALA A 25 -9.45 -14.35 -1.42
CA ALA A 25 -10.80 -14.42 -1.98
C ALA A 25 -11.84 -13.74 -1.07
N GLY A 26 -11.60 -13.72 0.25
CA GLY A 26 -12.48 -13.07 1.23
C GLY A 26 -12.70 -11.57 1.00
N ILE A 27 -11.77 -10.82 0.40
CA ILE A 27 -11.96 -9.39 0.11
C ILE A 27 -12.59 -9.14 -1.27
N LEU A 28 -12.58 -10.13 -2.17
CA LEU A 28 -13.09 -10.03 -3.55
C LEU A 28 -14.61 -10.18 -3.64
N GLN A 29 -15.33 -9.41 -2.82
CA GLN A 29 -16.78 -9.38 -2.76
C GLN A 29 -17.29 -7.96 -2.50
N GLN A 30 -18.61 -7.77 -2.47
CA GLN A 30 -19.22 -6.49 -2.08
C GLN A 30 -18.82 -6.14 -0.62
N PRO A 31 -18.48 -4.87 -0.30
CA PRO A 31 -18.55 -3.68 -1.15
C PRO A 31 -17.37 -3.48 -2.11
N PHE A 32 -16.26 -4.19 -1.95
CA PHE A 32 -14.99 -3.87 -2.62
C PHE A 32 -14.99 -4.08 -4.14
N ILE A 33 -15.60 -5.15 -4.64
CA ILE A 33 -15.75 -5.41 -6.07
C ILE A 33 -17.14 -5.99 -6.37
N THR A 34 -17.78 -5.51 -7.44
CA THR A 34 -19.04 -6.06 -7.93
C THR A 34 -19.26 -5.70 -9.40
N THR A 35 -20.00 -6.54 -10.12
CA THR A 35 -20.41 -6.28 -11.51
C THR A 35 -21.64 -5.37 -11.60
N HIS A 36 -22.27 -5.02 -10.48
CA HIS A 36 -23.50 -4.23 -10.41
C HIS A 36 -23.29 -2.71 -10.30
N VAL A 37 -22.06 -2.23 -10.42
CA VAL A 37 -21.70 -0.80 -10.37
C VAL A 37 -20.84 -0.43 -11.57
N PRO A 38 -20.79 0.86 -11.96
CA PRO A 38 -19.84 1.32 -12.97
C PRO A 38 -18.38 0.97 -12.61
N GLN A 39 -17.55 0.68 -13.60
CA GLN A 39 -16.18 0.22 -13.38
C GLN A 39 -15.35 1.18 -12.52
N TYR A 40 -15.51 2.50 -12.68
CA TYR A 40 -14.80 3.50 -11.87
C TYR A 40 -15.03 3.32 -10.35
N VAL A 41 -16.17 2.75 -9.94
CA VAL A 41 -16.44 2.44 -8.53
C VAL A 41 -15.57 1.26 -8.06
N ASN A 42 -15.34 0.26 -8.90
CA ASN A 42 -14.41 -0.83 -8.58
C ASN A 42 -12.96 -0.34 -8.55
N TYR A 43 -12.56 0.54 -9.48
CA TYR A 43 -11.24 1.18 -9.44
C TYR A 43 -11.03 1.97 -8.14
N ALA A 44 -12.02 2.76 -7.71
CA ALA A 44 -11.94 3.50 -6.46
C ALA A 44 -11.94 2.62 -5.19
N ARG A 45 -12.42 1.37 -5.29
CA ARG A 45 -12.51 0.43 -4.16
C ARG A 45 -11.39 -0.59 -4.19
N ILE A 46 -11.57 -1.71 -4.91
CA ILE A 46 -10.54 -2.74 -4.98
C ILE A 46 -9.28 -2.25 -5.70
N GLY A 47 -9.40 -1.36 -6.69
CA GLY A 47 -8.23 -0.76 -7.35
C GLY A 47 -7.38 0.06 -6.39
N PHE A 48 -8.00 0.88 -5.53
CA PHE A 48 -7.33 1.58 -4.44
C PHE A 48 -6.57 0.62 -3.53
N ILE A 49 -7.20 -0.47 -3.09
CA ILE A 49 -6.57 -1.46 -2.20
C ILE A 49 -5.36 -2.10 -2.89
N ILE A 50 -5.48 -2.52 -4.15
CA ILE A 50 -4.36 -3.09 -4.90
C ILE A 50 -3.21 -2.08 -5.01
N CYS A 51 -3.50 -0.83 -5.34
CA CYS A 51 -2.46 0.21 -5.43
C CYS A 51 -1.86 0.59 -4.07
N HIS A 52 -2.63 0.51 -2.98
CA HIS A 52 -2.15 0.65 -1.62
C HIS A 52 -1.11 -0.44 -1.33
N GLU A 53 -1.43 -1.71 -1.59
CA GLU A 53 -0.49 -2.82 -1.37
C GLU A 53 0.75 -2.73 -2.28
N ILE A 54 0.63 -2.25 -3.52
CA ILE A 54 1.80 -1.97 -4.38
C ILE A 54 2.71 -0.93 -3.73
N THR A 55 2.13 0.09 -3.09
CA THR A 55 2.91 1.20 -2.52
C THR A 55 3.74 0.75 -1.32
N HIS A 56 3.32 -0.26 -0.57
CA HIS A 56 4.13 -0.83 0.51
C HIS A 56 5.49 -1.37 0.04
N GLY A 57 5.65 -1.72 -1.24
CA GLY A 57 6.96 -2.05 -1.81
C GLY A 57 7.94 -0.88 -1.87
N ILE A 58 7.46 0.35 -1.73
CA ILE A 58 8.25 1.58 -1.81
C ILE A 58 7.88 2.58 -0.70
N ASP A 59 7.37 2.09 0.43
CA ASP A 59 7.16 2.91 1.62
C ASP A 59 8.44 3.07 2.45
N ASP A 60 8.36 3.67 3.65
CA ASP A 60 9.52 3.91 4.50
C ASP A 60 10.30 2.63 4.87
N GLN A 61 9.64 1.47 4.87
CA GLN A 61 10.28 0.17 5.06
C GLN A 61 10.64 -0.49 3.73
N GLY A 62 9.74 -0.41 2.74
CA GLY A 62 9.90 -1.02 1.43
C GLY A 62 11.14 -0.54 0.69
N ILE A 63 11.47 0.75 0.77
CA ILE A 63 12.68 1.29 0.12
C ILE A 63 14.00 0.75 0.67
N GLN A 64 13.97 0.11 1.85
CA GLN A 64 15.17 -0.49 2.46
C GLN A 64 15.45 -1.90 1.93
N LEU A 65 14.55 -2.45 1.12
CA LEU A 65 14.60 -3.82 0.62
C LEU A 65 14.88 -3.84 -0.89
N ASP A 66 15.61 -4.86 -1.34
CA ASP A 66 15.73 -5.19 -2.75
C ASP A 66 14.53 -6.00 -3.27
N PHE A 67 14.54 -6.28 -4.58
CA PHE A 67 13.49 -7.04 -5.25
C PHE A 67 13.35 -8.49 -4.77
N GLN A 68 14.32 -9.01 -4.01
CA GLN A 68 14.31 -10.32 -3.38
C GLN A 68 13.89 -10.26 -1.90
N GLY A 69 13.55 -9.08 -1.39
CA GLY A 69 13.13 -8.87 -0.01
C GLY A 69 14.28 -8.82 1.00
N ASN A 70 15.53 -8.59 0.56
CA ASN A 70 16.69 -8.45 1.43
C ASN A 70 17.00 -6.98 1.72
N PHE A 71 17.50 -6.67 2.92
CA PHE A 71 17.98 -5.32 3.24
C PHE A 71 19.17 -4.95 2.36
N ASN A 72 18.97 -3.96 1.50
CA ASN A 72 19.98 -3.47 0.57
C ASN A 72 19.62 -2.06 0.11
N ASP A 73 20.52 -1.10 0.31
CA ASP A 73 20.31 0.28 -0.15
C ASP A 73 20.54 0.37 -1.66
N LEU A 74 19.46 0.21 -2.41
CA LEU A 74 19.48 0.30 -3.88
C LEU A 74 19.36 1.74 -4.38
N TRP A 75 19.01 2.68 -3.51
CA TRP A 75 18.68 4.05 -3.90
C TRP A 75 19.92 4.93 -3.87
N ASP A 76 20.09 5.77 -4.88
CA ASP A 76 21.12 6.80 -4.81
C ASP A 76 20.78 7.83 -3.71
N LYS A 77 21.83 8.48 -3.19
CA LYS A 77 21.71 9.44 -2.09
C LYS A 77 20.69 10.54 -2.37
N GLN A 78 20.64 11.07 -3.60
CA GLN A 78 19.74 12.16 -3.95
C GLN A 78 18.28 11.69 -3.95
N SER A 79 18.01 10.49 -4.47
CA SER A 79 16.68 9.88 -4.44
C SER A 79 16.21 9.62 -3.01
N ASN A 80 17.09 9.10 -2.14
CA ASN A 80 16.80 8.89 -0.73
C ASN A 80 16.47 10.20 0.00
N GLU A 81 17.29 11.26 -0.18
CA GLU A 81 17.02 12.58 0.42
C GLU A 81 15.68 13.17 -0.05
N ASN A 82 15.36 13.02 -1.34
CA ASN A 82 14.09 13.48 -1.90
C ASN A 82 12.89 12.70 -1.37
N PHE A 83 13.02 11.38 -1.19
CA PHE A 83 11.99 10.55 -0.58
C PHE A 83 11.71 11.01 0.85
N MET A 84 12.76 11.13 1.68
CA MET A 84 12.62 11.53 3.08
C MET A 84 11.98 12.93 3.21
N LYS A 85 12.37 13.88 2.35
CA LYS A 85 11.75 15.21 2.32
C LYS A 85 10.25 15.17 2.01
N LYS A 86 9.82 14.34 1.05
CA LYS A 86 8.40 14.19 0.71
C LYS A 86 7.64 13.47 1.82
N ASN A 87 8.21 12.41 2.38
CA ASN A 87 7.60 11.63 3.45
C ASN A 87 7.41 12.49 4.72
N GLN A 88 8.35 13.39 5.02
CA GLN A 88 8.21 14.34 6.13
C GLN A 88 6.96 15.21 6.03
N CYS A 89 6.50 15.55 4.82
CA CYS A 89 5.26 16.28 4.61
C CYS A 89 4.05 15.47 5.11
N ILE A 90 4.01 14.18 4.81
CA ILE A 90 2.94 13.26 5.21
C ILE A 90 2.95 13.06 6.73
N ILE A 91 4.14 12.89 7.33
CA ILE A 91 4.31 12.82 8.77
C ILE A 91 3.74 14.06 9.46
N ASN A 92 4.13 15.25 8.97
CA ASN A 92 3.69 16.52 9.55
C ASN A 92 2.17 16.72 9.42
N GLN A 93 1.60 16.33 8.27
CA GLN A 93 0.15 16.35 8.07
C GLN A 93 -0.58 15.53 9.14
N HIS A 94 -0.11 14.32 9.44
CA HIS A 94 -0.79 13.45 10.40
C HIS A 94 -0.57 13.87 11.85
N TYR A 95 0.58 14.49 12.17
CA TYR A 95 0.73 15.20 13.44
C TYR A 95 -0.28 16.34 13.62
N SER A 96 -0.61 17.08 12.54
CA SER A 96 -1.62 18.14 12.61
C SER A 96 -3.03 17.63 12.92
N PHE A 97 -3.29 16.34 12.67
CA PHE A 97 -4.55 15.66 13.02
C PHE A 97 -4.55 15.08 14.44
N GLY A 98 -3.48 15.27 15.23
CA GLY A 98 -3.34 14.68 16.56
C GLY A 98 -2.95 13.20 16.54
N LEU A 99 -2.50 12.68 15.40
CA LEU A 99 -2.00 11.31 15.25
C LEU A 99 -0.46 11.30 15.31
N ASN A 100 0.13 10.14 15.60
CA ASN A 100 1.58 9.99 15.50
C ASN A 100 1.97 9.76 14.03
N GLY A 101 2.40 10.82 13.35
CA GLY A 101 2.77 10.77 11.94
C GLY A 101 3.90 9.79 11.63
N ASN A 102 4.90 9.68 12.51
CA ASN A 102 6.00 8.71 12.35
C ASN A 102 5.52 7.26 12.47
N LEU A 103 4.54 6.99 13.34
CA LEU A 103 4.00 5.63 13.51
C LEU A 103 3.15 5.19 12.32
N THR A 104 2.49 6.14 11.67
CA THR A 104 1.48 5.87 10.63
C THR A 104 1.99 6.13 9.21
N GLN A 105 3.23 6.60 9.05
CA GLN A 105 3.76 7.11 7.78
C GLN A 105 3.63 6.13 6.61
N GLY A 106 3.95 4.84 6.79
CA GLY A 106 3.87 3.84 5.73
C GLY A 106 2.45 3.68 5.19
N GLU A 107 1.48 3.48 6.08
CA GLU A 107 0.04 3.41 5.76
C GLU A 107 -0.47 4.70 5.11
N ASN A 108 -0.05 5.86 5.63
CA ASN A 108 -0.48 7.15 5.10
C ASN A 108 0.06 7.39 3.69
N LEU A 109 1.31 7.00 3.43
CA LEU A 109 1.94 7.06 2.12
C LEU A 109 1.28 6.07 1.15
N ALA A 110 0.97 4.85 1.60
CA ALA A 110 0.24 3.83 0.85
C ALA A 110 -1.17 4.29 0.48
N ASN A 111 -1.88 4.92 1.41
CA ASN A 111 -3.21 5.51 1.16
C ASN A 111 -3.15 6.66 0.15
N LEU A 112 -2.21 7.59 0.30
CA LEU A 112 -2.10 8.74 -0.60
C LEU A 112 -1.78 8.30 -2.05
N ASN A 113 -0.79 7.43 -2.23
CA ASN A 113 -0.41 6.95 -3.55
C ASN A 113 -1.42 5.95 -4.10
N GLY A 114 -1.98 5.08 -3.27
CA GLY A 114 -3.03 4.14 -3.64
C GLY A 114 -4.23 4.85 -4.27
N LEU A 115 -4.68 5.95 -3.66
CA LEU A 115 -5.77 6.77 -4.21
C LEU A 115 -5.38 7.45 -5.52
N LYS A 116 -4.17 8.03 -5.57
CA LYS A 116 -3.67 8.69 -6.78
C LYS A 116 -3.56 7.73 -7.95
N LEU A 117 -3.00 6.53 -7.75
CA LEU A 117 -2.82 5.53 -8.79
C LEU A 117 -4.17 4.95 -9.23
N ALA A 118 -5.05 4.62 -8.29
CA ALA A 118 -6.38 4.14 -8.62
C ALA A 118 -7.18 5.15 -9.45
N TYR A 119 -7.05 6.45 -9.14
CA TYR A 119 -7.66 7.51 -9.94
C TYR A 119 -7.10 7.60 -11.36
N LEU A 120 -5.80 7.36 -11.57
CA LEU A 120 -5.19 7.34 -12.90
C LEU A 120 -5.62 6.13 -13.76
N CYS A 121 -6.19 5.10 -13.14
CA CYS A 121 -6.71 3.92 -13.82
C CYS A 121 -8.20 4.05 -14.24
N ILE A 122 -8.85 5.17 -13.89
CA ILE A 122 -10.23 5.50 -14.32
C ILE A 122 -10.20 6.11 -15.72
#